data_AF-A0A7K8R0T5-F1
#
_entry.id   AF-A0A7K8R0T5-F1
#
_cell.length_a   1.000
_cell.length_b   1.000
_cell.length_c   1.000
_cell.angle_alpha   90.00
_cell.angle_beta   90.00
_cell.angle_gamma   90.00
#
_symmetry.space_group_name_H-M   'P 1'
#
loop_
_entity.id
_entity.type
_entity.pdbx_description
1 polymer ?
#
loop_
_entity_poly.entity_id
_entity_poly.type
_entity_poly.pdbx_seq_one_letter_code
_entity_poly.pdbx_strand_id
1 'polypeptide(L)'
;LAAAKAAPYVIQNLTDLEVNISGKILLECKVSGTPEPQVTWRKNGYPISAASGISMENNTLVIERVKKDDEGLYECRASNEMGQDSTSAFIKIQGSEEKSNIEVIILVCTGLAATLFWLLLTLFIRKLRKPDATDIKTGYLSIIMDPEEMPLDEQCERLPYDSSKWEFPRDRLRLGKTLGHGAFGKVVEASAFGIDKSSTCKTVAVKMLKAECATTNECKALMSELKILIHIGHHLNVVNLLGACTKAGGPLMVIVEYCKYGNLSNYLRGKRGDFIACKENSDQAEKSLDESNSDLTELIKRRLESVASTGSSASSGFIEDKSYSDSEEDEEDAEDLYKRPLTLEDLICYSFQVAKGMEFLASRKCIHRDLAARNILLSENNVVKICDFGLARDIYKDPDYVRKGDARLPLKWMAPEAIFDKIYTTQSDVWSFGVLLWEIFSLGASPYPGVQIDEDFCRRLKEGTRMRSPEYSTPEVYQTMLDCWHGVPTERPTFTELVERLGDLLQANVQQVQQCQPFS
;
A
#
# COMPACT_ATOMS: atom_id res chain seq x y z
N LEU A 1 43.70 89.21 53.82
CA LEU A 1 44.44 87.93 53.89
C LEU A 1 43.79 87.00 52.87
N ALA A 2 44.45 86.71 51.75
CA ALA A 2 43.97 85.67 50.83
C ALA A 2 44.11 84.31 51.54
N ALA A 3 43.07 83.48 51.51
CA ALA A 3 43.14 82.12 52.06
C ALA A 3 44.30 81.36 51.39
N ALA A 4 45.14 80.70 52.18
CA ALA A 4 46.23 79.90 51.64
C ALA A 4 45.66 78.78 50.78
N LYS A 5 46.08 78.72 49.51
CA LYS A 5 45.68 77.65 48.59
C LYS A 5 46.30 76.33 49.06
N ALA A 6 45.53 75.25 49.03
CA ALA A 6 45.92 73.92 49.48
C ALA A 6 45.42 72.85 48.51
N ALA A 7 46.26 71.85 48.25
CA ALA A 7 45.89 70.68 47.47
C ALA A 7 44.74 69.91 48.15
N PRO A 8 43.89 69.20 47.38
CA PRO A 8 42.82 68.40 47.95
C PRO A 8 43.41 67.28 48.79
N TYR A 9 42.76 66.93 49.91
CA TYR A 9 43.06 65.73 50.67
C TYR A 9 41.77 65.02 51.06
N VAL A 10 41.83 63.70 51.10
CA VAL A 10 40.73 62.85 51.54
C VAL A 10 40.60 62.93 53.06
N ILE A 11 39.43 63.38 53.53
CA ILE A 11 39.09 63.44 54.96
C ILE A 11 38.73 62.04 55.47
N GLN A 12 37.99 61.29 54.66
CA GLN A 12 37.53 59.95 54.99
C GLN A 12 37.65 59.05 53.76
N ASN A 13 38.40 57.95 53.90
CA ASN A 13 38.53 56.96 52.84
C ASN A 13 37.20 56.25 52.60
N LEU A 14 36.95 55.91 51.34
CA LEU A 14 35.88 54.98 50.99
C LEU A 14 36.20 53.60 51.55
N THR A 15 35.16 52.85 51.89
CA THR A 15 35.26 51.49 52.43
C THR A 15 34.46 50.53 51.58
N ASP A 16 34.95 49.30 51.45
CA ASP A 16 34.28 48.23 50.72
C ASP A 16 32.86 47.99 51.25
N LEU A 17 31.94 47.68 50.33
CA LEU A 17 30.51 47.50 50.64
C LEU A 17 29.98 46.25 49.93
N GLU A 18 29.17 45.46 50.65
CA GLU A 18 28.37 44.39 50.06
C GLU A 18 26.93 44.86 49.87
N VAL A 19 26.40 44.78 48.64
CA VAL A 19 25.05 45.26 48.29
C VAL A 19 24.26 44.15 47.61
N ASN A 20 22.99 43.97 47.97
CA ASN A 20 22.13 42.99 47.31
C ASN A 20 21.67 43.48 45.93
N ILE A 21 21.44 42.56 44.98
CA ILE A 21 20.77 42.85 43.70
C ILE A 21 19.45 43.57 43.99
N SER A 22 19.10 44.55 43.15
CA SER A 22 17.98 45.50 43.31
C SER A 22 18.10 46.52 44.44
N GLY A 23 19.19 46.47 45.21
CA GLY A 23 19.53 47.47 46.23
C GLY A 23 20.02 48.80 45.64
N LYS A 24 20.67 49.59 46.50
CA LYS A 24 21.19 50.92 46.17
C LYS A 24 22.63 51.06 46.68
N ILE A 25 23.53 51.53 45.82
CA ILE A 25 24.90 51.93 46.18
C ILE A 25 24.89 53.43 46.48
N LEU A 26 25.50 53.83 47.60
CA LEU A 26 25.65 55.22 48.02
C LEU A 26 27.11 55.42 48.48
N LEU A 27 27.90 56.15 47.69
CA LEU A 27 29.30 56.46 48.00
C LEU A 27 29.48 57.96 48.16
N GLU A 28 29.80 58.41 49.37
CA GLU A 28 30.04 59.82 49.69
C GLU A 28 31.56 60.08 49.76
N CYS A 29 32.05 61.03 48.96
CA CYS A 29 33.45 61.40 48.95
C CYS A 29 33.71 62.66 49.79
N LYS A 30 34.27 62.47 50.99
CA LYS A 30 34.58 63.58 51.90
C LYS A 30 36.00 64.06 51.68
N VAL A 31 36.11 65.19 51.00
CA VAL A 31 37.38 65.82 50.60
C VAL A 31 37.38 67.30 50.97
N SER A 32 38.56 67.84 51.27
CA SER A 32 38.74 69.27 51.53
C SER A 32 39.89 69.78 50.68
N GLY A 33 39.81 71.04 50.25
CA GLY A 33 40.85 71.72 49.49
C GLY A 33 40.49 73.19 49.30
N THR A 34 41.49 74.03 49.04
CA THR A 34 41.28 75.46 48.78
C THR A 34 42.01 75.82 47.48
N PRO A 35 41.32 76.11 46.36
CA PRO A 35 39.87 76.16 46.15
C PRO A 35 39.16 74.80 46.30
N GLU A 36 37.84 74.83 46.47
CA GLU A 36 36.99 73.65 46.62
C GLU A 36 37.22 72.66 45.46
N PRO A 37 37.55 71.38 45.75
CA PRO A 37 37.95 70.44 44.72
C PRO A 37 36.77 69.90 43.93
N GLN A 38 36.97 69.71 42.62
CA GLN A 38 36.02 69.00 41.77
C GLN A 38 36.17 67.50 41.97
N VAL A 39 35.06 66.82 42.25
CA VAL A 39 34.99 65.36 42.45
C VAL A 39 34.59 64.67 41.14
N THR A 40 35.33 63.63 40.78
CA THR A 40 35.04 62.75 39.64
C THR A 40 35.02 61.29 40.07
N TRP A 41 34.12 60.49 39.48
CA TRP A 41 33.94 59.08 39.83
C TRP A 41 34.36 58.16 38.68
N ARG A 42 35.02 57.06 39.04
CA ARG A 42 35.42 56.00 38.10
C ARG A 42 35.03 54.63 38.62
N LYS A 43 34.69 53.73 37.72
CA LYS A 43 34.50 52.30 37.98
C LYS A 43 35.48 51.50 37.14
N ASN A 44 36.29 50.66 37.78
CA ASN A 44 37.31 49.84 37.12
C ASN A 44 38.22 50.66 36.17
N GLY A 45 38.54 51.90 36.55
CA GLY A 45 39.36 52.84 35.77
C GLY A 45 38.62 53.68 34.72
N TYR A 46 37.34 53.38 34.43
CA TYR A 46 36.55 54.12 33.44
C TYR A 46 35.66 55.19 34.10
N PRO A 47 35.50 56.38 33.49
CA PRO A 47 34.64 57.43 34.04
C PRO A 47 33.17 56.98 34.06
N ILE A 48 32.47 57.29 35.15
CA ILE A 48 31.04 57.01 35.29
C ILE A 48 30.25 58.20 34.71
N SER A 49 29.32 57.91 33.81
CA SER A 49 28.40 58.91 33.24
C SER A 49 27.04 58.84 33.91
N ALA A 50 26.35 59.97 33.99
CA ALA A 50 24.96 60.01 34.46
C ALA A 50 24.07 59.21 33.48
N ALA A 51 23.20 58.37 34.04
CA ALA A 51 22.28 57.52 33.28
C ALA A 51 21.02 57.25 34.12
N SER A 52 20.01 56.59 33.54
CA SER A 52 18.81 56.20 34.29
C SER A 52 19.19 55.32 35.49
N GLY A 53 18.98 55.83 36.70
CA GLY A 53 19.34 55.14 37.95
C GLY A 53 20.75 55.42 38.47
N ILE A 54 21.54 56.30 37.82
CA ILE A 54 22.86 56.73 38.29
C ILE A 54 22.90 58.25 38.41
N SER A 55 23.09 58.78 39.62
CA SER A 55 23.20 60.23 39.88
C SER A 55 24.45 60.58 40.68
N MET A 56 25.05 61.72 40.37
CA MET A 56 26.25 62.25 41.02
C MET A 56 25.99 63.69 41.46
N GLU A 57 25.68 63.89 42.75
CA GLU A 57 25.35 65.19 43.33
C GLU A 57 26.06 65.34 44.68
N ASN A 58 26.50 66.55 45.04
CA ASN A 58 27.13 66.86 46.34
C ASN A 58 28.22 65.87 46.74
N ASN A 59 29.19 65.62 45.85
CA ASN A 59 30.30 64.69 46.06
C ASN A 59 29.87 63.23 46.36
N THR A 60 28.63 62.88 46.03
CA THR A 60 28.03 61.58 46.32
C THR A 60 27.60 60.88 45.03
N LEU A 61 27.98 59.61 44.86
CA LEU A 61 27.53 58.74 43.79
C LEU A 61 26.40 57.83 44.29
N VAL A 62 25.29 57.82 43.56
CA VAL A 62 24.12 56.98 43.80
C VAL A 62 23.88 56.08 42.59
N ILE A 63 23.75 54.78 42.82
CA ILE A 63 23.31 53.79 41.82
C ILE A 63 22.09 53.04 42.37
N GLU A 64 20.95 53.14 41.70
CA GLU A 64 19.70 52.49 42.08
C GLU A 64 19.46 51.23 41.25
N ARG A 65 18.75 50.24 41.82
CA ARG A 65 18.43 48.96 41.16
C ARG A 65 19.69 48.22 40.68
N VAL A 66 20.62 48.07 41.62
CA VAL A 66 21.94 47.48 41.41
C VAL A 66 21.84 46.09 40.77
N LYS A 67 22.63 45.87 39.73
CA LYS A 67 22.74 44.60 38.97
C LYS A 67 24.06 43.91 39.28
N LYS A 68 24.20 42.65 38.87
CA LYS A 68 25.47 41.92 39.07
C LYS A 68 26.65 42.61 38.36
N ASP A 69 26.38 43.21 37.20
CA ASP A 69 27.37 43.97 36.43
C ASP A 69 27.86 45.24 37.15
N ASP A 70 27.17 45.72 38.19
CA ASP A 70 27.58 46.88 38.98
C ASP A 70 28.74 46.58 39.95
N GLU A 71 29.10 45.31 40.13
CA GLU A 71 30.28 44.91 40.92
C GLU A 71 31.59 45.47 40.37
N GLY A 72 32.47 45.97 41.24
CA GLY A 72 33.77 46.49 40.83
C GLY A 72 34.43 47.45 41.80
N LEU A 73 35.58 47.98 41.39
CA LEU A 73 36.36 48.97 42.12
C LEU A 73 35.90 50.38 41.75
N TYR A 74 35.38 51.12 42.73
CA TYR A 74 34.95 52.50 42.58
C TYR A 74 36.01 53.44 43.16
N GLU A 75 36.42 54.42 42.37
CA GLU A 75 37.40 55.44 42.75
C GLU A 75 36.73 56.82 42.74
N CYS A 76 36.86 57.55 43.85
CA CYS A 76 36.61 58.98 43.91
C CYS A 76 37.94 59.72 43.74
N ARG A 77 37.97 60.68 42.82
CA ARG A 77 39.14 61.50 42.52
C ARG A 77 38.80 62.98 42.63
N ALA A 78 39.44 63.67 43.57
CA ALA A 78 39.23 65.08 43.88
C ALA A 78 40.39 65.93 43.35
N SER A 79 40.11 66.98 42.58
CA SER A 79 41.13 67.83 41.96
C SER A 79 40.85 69.32 42.10
N ASN A 80 41.89 70.10 42.37
CA ASN A 80 41.89 71.54 42.21
C ASN A 80 43.21 71.99 41.54
N GLU A 81 43.43 73.30 41.39
CA GLU A 81 44.64 73.86 40.77
C GLU A 81 45.95 73.55 41.53
N MET A 82 45.87 73.14 42.79
CA MET A 82 47.03 72.87 43.65
C MET A 82 47.43 71.38 43.68
N GLY A 83 46.59 70.48 43.16
CA GLY A 83 46.89 69.06 43.12
C GLY A 83 45.65 68.19 43.17
N GLN A 84 45.85 66.94 43.60
CA GLN A 84 44.83 65.91 43.57
C GLN A 84 45.08 64.82 44.59
N ASP A 85 43.98 64.27 45.09
CA ASP A 85 43.96 63.08 45.93
C ASP A 85 42.80 62.16 45.52
N SER A 86 42.91 60.87 45.83
CA SER A 86 41.87 59.88 45.50
C SER A 86 41.71 58.81 46.57
N THR A 87 40.52 58.23 46.62
CA THR A 87 40.18 57.11 47.50
C THR A 87 39.29 56.11 46.77
N SER A 88 39.40 54.82 47.11
CA SER A 88 38.74 53.74 46.38
C SER A 88 38.12 52.72 47.32
N ALA A 89 37.02 52.09 46.88
CA ALA A 89 36.36 50.99 47.55
C ALA A 89 35.87 49.95 46.55
N PHE A 90 35.97 48.66 46.91
CA PHE A 90 35.42 47.56 46.14
C PHE A 90 33.98 47.29 46.57
N ILE A 91 33.06 47.31 45.61
CA ILE A 91 31.64 47.07 45.85
C ILE A 91 31.30 45.68 45.32
N LYS A 92 30.85 44.80 46.22
CA LYS A 92 30.53 43.40 45.91
C LYS A 92 29.02 43.19 45.91
N ILE A 93 28.49 42.56 44.86
CA ILE A 93 27.05 42.40 44.68
C ILE A 93 26.61 40.97 45.03
N GLN A 94 25.69 40.86 45.99
CA GLN A 94 25.15 39.60 46.48
C GLN A 94 23.72 39.33 45.94
N GLY A 95 23.42 38.05 45.67
CA GLY A 95 22.16 37.61 45.11
C GLY A 95 22.31 36.97 43.72
N SER A 96 21.30 36.20 43.31
CA SER A 96 21.20 35.60 41.98
C SER A 96 20.11 36.31 41.19
N GLU A 97 20.39 36.68 39.93
CA GLU A 97 19.32 37.05 39.00
C GLU A 97 18.45 35.81 38.76
N GLU A 98 17.21 35.80 39.26
CA GLU A 98 16.23 34.79 38.87
C GLU A 98 15.93 34.95 37.38
N LYS A 99 16.61 34.17 36.53
CA LYS A 99 16.17 33.99 35.15
C LYS A 99 14.83 33.28 35.19
N SER A 100 13.74 34.01 35.00
CA SER A 100 12.41 33.43 34.95
C SER A 100 12.34 32.41 33.81
N ASN A 101 11.98 31.15 34.11
CA ASN A 101 11.83 30.05 33.15
C ASN A 101 10.68 30.24 32.14
N ILE A 102 10.16 31.45 32.00
CA ILE A 102 9.00 31.80 31.18
C ILE A 102 9.26 31.47 29.71
N GLU A 103 10.46 31.73 29.20
CA GLU A 103 10.82 31.41 27.80
C GLU A 103 10.76 29.90 27.54
N VAL A 104 11.24 29.07 28.48
CA VAL A 104 11.20 27.61 28.37
C VAL A 104 9.76 27.10 28.45
N ILE A 105 8.93 27.66 29.33
CA ILE A 105 7.52 27.29 29.48
C ILE A 105 6.74 27.63 28.20
N ILE A 106 6.96 28.80 27.60
CA ILE A 106 6.34 29.19 26.33
C ILE A 106 6.72 28.21 25.22
N LEU A 107 8.00 27.82 25.14
CA LEU A 107 8.50 26.90 24.11
C LEU A 107 7.91 25.49 24.24
N VAL A 108 7.76 24.99 25.47
CA VAL A 108 7.10 23.69 25.74
C VAL A 108 5.61 23.74 25.44
N CYS A 109 4.91 24.78 25.89
CA CYS A 109 3.46 24.92 25.67
C CYS A 109 3.11 25.08 24.17
N THR A 110 3.91 25.84 23.42
CA THR A 110 3.74 25.99 21.97
C THR A 110 4.00 24.70 21.20
N GLY A 111 5.02 23.91 21.60
CA GLY A 111 5.25 22.57 21.06
C GLY A 111 4.10 21.59 21.32
N LEU A 112 3.55 21.57 22.54
CA LEU A 112 2.39 20.75 22.90
C LEU A 112 1.12 21.17 22.15
N ALA A 113 0.90 22.47 21.99
CA ALA A 113 -0.24 22.98 21.23
C ALA A 113 -0.13 22.63 19.73
N ALA A 114 1.06 22.77 19.14
CA ALA A 114 1.29 22.42 17.74
C ALA A 114 1.11 20.92 17.47
N THR A 115 1.61 20.06 18.36
CA THR A 115 1.42 18.60 18.24
C THR A 115 -0.04 18.20 18.41
N LEU A 116 -0.77 18.80 19.36
CA LEU A 116 -2.21 18.58 19.51
C LEU A 116 -2.99 19.08 18.29
N PHE A 117 -2.63 20.24 17.74
CA PHE A 117 -3.24 20.79 16.53
C PHE A 117 -3.03 19.86 15.32
N TRP A 118 -1.81 19.37 15.09
CA TRP A 118 -1.54 18.40 14.02
C TRP A 118 -2.24 17.06 14.24
N LEU A 119 -2.35 16.60 15.48
CA LEU A 119 -3.10 15.38 15.80
C LEU A 119 -4.62 15.56 15.56
N LEU A 120 -5.18 16.70 15.94
CA LEU A 120 -6.58 17.04 15.65
C LEU A 120 -6.82 17.27 14.16
N LEU A 121 -5.89 17.91 13.46
CA LEU A 121 -5.96 18.13 12.02
C LEU A 121 -5.88 16.81 11.26
N THR A 122 -5.00 15.88 11.65
CA THR A 122 -4.92 14.54 11.06
C THR A 122 -6.18 13.71 11.35
N LEU A 123 -6.75 13.82 12.56
CA LEU A 123 -8.03 13.20 12.89
C LEU A 123 -9.20 13.84 12.13
N PHE A 124 -9.18 15.15 11.92
CA PHE A 124 -10.19 15.89 11.16
C PHE A 124 -10.10 15.59 9.66
N ILE A 125 -8.90 15.53 9.08
CA ILE A 125 -8.65 15.05 7.72
C ILE A 125 -9.12 13.60 7.59
N ARG A 126 -8.82 12.72 8.56
CA ARG A 126 -9.36 11.34 8.60
C ARG A 126 -10.89 11.30 8.69
N LYS A 127 -11.52 12.26 9.39
CA LYS A 127 -12.97 12.38 9.50
C LYS A 127 -13.61 12.92 8.22
N LEU A 128 -12.95 13.83 7.51
CA LEU A 128 -13.33 14.33 6.18
C LEU A 128 -13.06 13.29 5.08
N ARG A 129 -12.12 12.35 5.30
CA ARG A 129 -11.87 11.18 4.45
C ARG A 129 -12.76 9.99 4.75
N LYS A 130 -13.66 10.06 5.76
CA LYS A 130 -14.69 9.02 5.88
C LYS A 130 -15.67 9.24 4.73
N PRO A 131 -15.80 8.31 3.78
CA PRO A 131 -16.82 8.45 2.76
C PRO A 131 -18.19 8.44 3.45
N ASP A 132 -19.03 9.40 3.07
CA ASP A 132 -20.45 9.37 3.43
C ASP A 132 -21.02 8.04 2.93
N ALA A 133 -21.58 7.28 3.86
CA ALA A 133 -22.08 5.94 3.64
C ALA A 133 -23.37 5.97 2.82
N THR A 134 -23.26 6.25 1.54
CA THR A 134 -24.12 5.66 0.52
C THR A 134 -23.29 4.63 -0.22
N ASP A 135 -22.90 3.57 0.50
CA ASP A 135 -22.33 2.36 -0.08
C ASP A 135 -23.29 1.84 -1.16
N ILE A 136 -22.98 2.07 -2.44
CA ILE A 136 -23.25 1.03 -3.43
C ILE A 136 -22.54 -0.17 -2.84
N LYS A 137 -23.26 -1.12 -2.24
CA LYS A 137 -22.69 -2.23 -1.48
C LYS A 137 -21.55 -2.84 -2.30
N THR A 138 -20.32 -2.47 -1.93
CA THR A 138 -19.09 -2.76 -2.66
C THR A 138 -18.72 -4.25 -2.63
N GLY A 139 -19.58 -5.07 -2.01
CA GLY A 139 -19.49 -6.52 -1.94
C GLY A 139 -20.04 -7.26 -3.16
N TYR A 140 -20.52 -6.55 -4.19
CA TYR A 140 -21.01 -7.19 -5.42
C TYR A 140 -19.96 -7.31 -6.54
N LEU A 141 -18.98 -6.41 -6.56
CA LEU A 141 -17.88 -6.36 -7.53
C LEU A 141 -16.60 -6.85 -6.88
N SER A 142 -15.95 -7.85 -7.47
CA SER A 142 -14.61 -8.25 -7.06
C SER A 142 -13.59 -7.36 -7.79
N ILE A 143 -13.60 -7.38 -9.12
CA ILE A 143 -12.69 -6.55 -9.91
C ILE A 143 -13.23 -5.12 -10.03
N ILE A 144 -12.42 -4.14 -9.69
CA ILE A 144 -12.75 -2.71 -9.77
C ILE A 144 -11.61 -1.92 -10.41
N MET A 145 -11.90 -0.74 -10.95
CA MET A 145 -10.84 0.25 -11.22
C MET A 145 -10.22 0.72 -9.90
N ASP A 146 -8.93 1.02 -9.94
CA ASP A 146 -8.19 1.59 -8.82
C ASP A 146 -8.93 2.85 -8.31
N PRO A 147 -9.33 2.89 -7.03
CA PRO A 147 -10.04 4.04 -6.47
C PRO A 147 -9.27 5.36 -6.56
N GLU A 148 -7.93 5.33 -6.66
CA GLU A 148 -7.13 6.55 -6.88
C GLU A 148 -7.30 7.13 -8.30
N GLU A 149 -7.60 6.28 -9.28
CA GLU A 149 -7.82 6.67 -10.68
C GLU A 149 -9.29 7.04 -10.93
N MET A 150 -10.21 6.25 -10.37
CA MET A 150 -11.65 6.48 -10.55
C MET A 150 -12.45 6.01 -9.31
N PRO A 151 -13.19 6.92 -8.64
CA PRO A 151 -14.10 6.56 -7.57
C PRO A 151 -15.10 5.48 -8.01
N LEU A 152 -15.36 4.52 -7.13
CA LEU A 152 -16.13 3.30 -7.43
C LEU A 152 -17.57 3.58 -7.89
N ASP A 153 -18.19 4.62 -7.34
CA ASP A 153 -19.53 5.10 -7.68
C ASP A 153 -19.63 5.72 -9.07
N GLU A 154 -18.52 6.23 -9.60
CA GLU A 154 -18.46 6.83 -10.94
C GLU A 154 -18.13 5.81 -12.05
N GLN A 155 -17.64 4.61 -11.70
CA GLN A 155 -17.18 3.61 -12.68
C GLN A 155 -18.27 3.22 -13.68
N CYS A 156 -19.50 3.01 -13.19
CA CYS A 156 -20.64 2.66 -14.03
C CYS A 156 -21.01 3.77 -15.02
N GLU A 157 -20.78 5.03 -14.69
CA GLU A 157 -21.21 6.17 -15.49
C GLU A 157 -20.13 6.60 -16.48
N ARG A 158 -18.85 6.52 -16.09
CA ARG A 158 -17.73 7.04 -16.87
C ARG A 158 -17.17 6.05 -17.89
N LEU A 159 -17.31 4.74 -17.66
CA LEU A 159 -16.84 3.74 -18.62
C LEU A 159 -17.84 3.57 -19.79
N PRO A 160 -17.38 3.61 -21.06
CA PRO A 160 -18.26 3.54 -22.22
C PRO A 160 -18.76 2.11 -22.49
N TYR A 161 -19.96 2.00 -23.06
CA TYR A 161 -20.46 0.78 -23.68
C TYR A 161 -20.79 1.06 -25.15
N ASP A 162 -19.98 0.52 -26.06
CA ASP A 162 -20.22 0.62 -27.50
C ASP A 162 -21.07 -0.57 -27.97
N SER A 163 -22.38 -0.33 -28.14
CA SER A 163 -23.31 -1.34 -28.62
C SER A 163 -23.04 -1.81 -30.05
N SER A 164 -22.34 -1.02 -30.88
CA SER A 164 -22.01 -1.43 -32.24
C SER A 164 -20.96 -2.55 -32.28
N LYS A 165 -20.10 -2.58 -31.25
CA LYS A 165 -19.03 -3.55 -31.09
C LYS A 165 -19.44 -4.75 -30.23
N TRP A 166 -20.10 -4.51 -29.11
CA TRP A 166 -20.28 -5.53 -28.06
C TRP A 166 -21.68 -6.15 -28.00
N GLU A 167 -22.69 -5.56 -28.64
CA GLU A 167 -24.05 -6.08 -28.54
C GLU A 167 -24.22 -7.37 -29.35
N PHE A 168 -24.54 -8.46 -28.67
CA PHE A 168 -24.80 -9.75 -29.28
C PHE A 168 -26.31 -10.03 -29.38
N PRO A 169 -26.84 -10.43 -30.56
CA PRO A 169 -28.24 -10.78 -30.74
C PRO A 169 -28.66 -12.00 -29.91
N ARG A 170 -29.73 -11.85 -29.11
CA ARG A 170 -30.22 -12.89 -28.17
C ARG A 170 -30.70 -14.16 -28.88
N ASP A 171 -31.24 -14.03 -30.09
CA ASP A 171 -31.70 -15.14 -30.94
C ASP A 171 -30.57 -16.03 -31.43
N ARG A 172 -29.33 -15.51 -31.46
CA ARG A 172 -28.11 -16.27 -31.76
C ARG A 172 -27.44 -16.88 -30.52
N LEU A 173 -28.04 -16.73 -29.34
CA LEU A 173 -27.53 -17.25 -28.07
C LEU A 173 -28.48 -18.31 -27.50
N ARG A 174 -28.06 -19.57 -27.51
CA ARG A 174 -28.83 -20.68 -26.93
C ARG A 174 -28.28 -21.03 -25.55
N LEU A 175 -29.03 -20.67 -24.50
CA LEU A 175 -28.65 -20.97 -23.12
C LEU A 175 -28.80 -22.47 -22.82
N GLY A 176 -27.83 -23.02 -22.10
CA GLY A 176 -27.75 -24.42 -21.70
C GLY A 176 -27.75 -24.59 -20.17
N LYS A 177 -26.91 -25.50 -19.68
CA LYS A 177 -26.86 -25.89 -18.27
C LYS A 177 -26.32 -24.77 -17.38
N THR A 178 -26.70 -24.76 -16.11
CA THR A 178 -26.13 -23.83 -15.13
C THR A 178 -24.74 -24.32 -14.70
N LEU A 179 -23.74 -23.45 -14.81
CA LEU A 179 -22.36 -23.71 -14.40
C LEU A 179 -22.12 -23.29 -12.94
N GLY A 180 -22.80 -22.24 -12.50
CA GLY A 180 -22.74 -21.74 -11.12
C GLY A 180 -23.90 -20.81 -10.82
N HIS A 181 -24.29 -20.74 -9.54
CA HIS A 181 -25.36 -19.84 -9.11
C HIS A 181 -25.07 -19.21 -7.76
N GLY A 182 -25.36 -17.92 -7.65
CA GLY A 182 -25.22 -17.15 -6.41
C GLY A 182 -26.56 -16.80 -5.80
N ALA A 183 -26.52 -15.94 -4.79
CA ALA A 183 -27.76 -15.41 -4.21
C ALA A 183 -28.56 -14.59 -5.24
N PHE A 184 -27.87 -13.83 -6.09
CA PHE A 184 -28.48 -12.85 -6.99
C PHE A 184 -28.22 -13.11 -8.48
N GLY A 185 -27.10 -13.74 -8.82
CA GLY A 185 -26.69 -14.05 -10.18
C GLY A 185 -26.61 -15.54 -10.47
N LYS A 186 -26.43 -15.88 -11.76
CA LYS A 186 -26.06 -17.21 -12.23
C LYS A 186 -25.14 -17.10 -13.44
N VAL A 187 -24.32 -18.12 -13.64
CA VAL A 187 -23.53 -18.35 -14.85
C VAL A 187 -24.05 -19.62 -15.50
N VAL A 188 -24.35 -19.54 -16.79
CA VAL A 188 -24.83 -20.67 -17.59
C VAL A 188 -23.88 -20.93 -18.75
N GLU A 189 -23.75 -22.18 -19.15
CA GLU A 189 -23.18 -22.54 -20.43
C GLU A 189 -24.13 -22.10 -21.53
N ALA A 190 -23.62 -21.63 -22.66
CA ALA A 190 -24.43 -21.33 -23.82
C ALA A 190 -23.69 -21.64 -25.12
N SER A 191 -24.47 -21.83 -26.18
CA SER A 191 -24.00 -21.96 -27.55
C SER A 191 -24.29 -20.63 -28.26
N ALA A 192 -23.22 -19.95 -28.69
CA ALA A 192 -23.28 -18.66 -29.37
C ALA A 192 -22.90 -18.83 -30.85
N PHE A 193 -23.84 -18.54 -31.74
CA PHE A 193 -23.64 -18.66 -33.19
C PHE A 193 -23.10 -17.35 -33.77
N GLY A 194 -21.90 -17.41 -34.37
CA GLY A 194 -21.32 -16.25 -35.03
C GLY A 194 -20.74 -15.19 -34.10
N ILE A 195 -20.31 -15.56 -32.88
CA ILE A 195 -19.78 -14.62 -31.89
C ILE A 195 -18.34 -14.18 -32.20
N ASP A 196 -17.49 -15.11 -32.68
CA ASP A 196 -16.11 -14.80 -33.08
C ASP A 196 -15.95 -14.82 -34.60
N LYS A 197 -16.46 -15.87 -35.26
CA LYS A 197 -16.41 -16.06 -36.72
C LYS A 197 -17.81 -16.35 -37.24
N SER A 198 -18.19 -15.76 -38.39
CA SER A 198 -19.57 -15.66 -38.88
C SER A 198 -20.32 -16.98 -39.09
N SER A 199 -19.62 -18.11 -39.22
CA SER A 199 -20.18 -19.43 -39.49
C SER A 199 -19.99 -20.46 -38.37
N THR A 200 -19.36 -20.10 -37.25
CA THR A 200 -19.04 -21.07 -36.19
C THR A 200 -19.96 -20.95 -34.99
N CYS A 201 -20.20 -22.09 -34.36
CA CYS A 201 -20.88 -22.18 -33.08
C CYS A 201 -19.82 -22.33 -31.99
N LYS A 202 -19.81 -21.43 -31.00
CA LYS A 202 -18.85 -21.47 -29.90
C LYS A 202 -19.56 -21.70 -28.57
N THR A 203 -19.00 -22.58 -27.75
CA THR A 203 -19.41 -22.72 -26.35
C THR A 203 -18.88 -21.55 -25.55
N VAL A 204 -19.77 -20.86 -24.84
CA VAL A 204 -19.49 -19.66 -24.06
C VAL A 204 -20.09 -19.76 -22.66
N ALA A 205 -19.62 -18.94 -21.73
CA ALA A 205 -20.24 -18.78 -20.43
C ALA A 205 -21.00 -17.44 -20.40
N VAL A 206 -22.23 -17.46 -19.88
CA VAL A 206 -23.10 -16.29 -19.83
C VAL A 206 -23.47 -15.99 -18.39
N LYS A 207 -23.03 -14.84 -17.90
CA LYS A 207 -23.39 -14.32 -16.57
C LYS A 207 -24.63 -13.44 -16.69
N MET A 208 -25.61 -13.70 -15.83
CA MET A 208 -26.87 -12.96 -15.78
C MET A 208 -27.50 -12.99 -14.38
N LEU A 209 -28.42 -12.07 -14.12
CA LEU A 209 -29.17 -12.06 -12.87
C LEU A 209 -30.27 -13.13 -12.84
N LYS A 210 -30.65 -13.57 -11.64
CA LYS A 210 -31.85 -14.39 -11.44
C LYS A 210 -33.08 -13.49 -11.48
N ALA A 211 -34.04 -13.81 -12.35
CA ALA A 211 -35.23 -12.97 -12.60
C ALA A 211 -36.05 -12.66 -11.33
N GLU A 212 -36.02 -13.56 -10.34
CA GLU A 212 -36.81 -13.47 -9.12
C GLU A 212 -36.17 -12.59 -8.01
N CYS A 213 -34.89 -12.24 -8.14
CA CYS A 213 -34.11 -11.62 -7.05
C CYS A 213 -33.36 -10.33 -7.44
N ALA A 214 -33.47 -9.89 -8.69
CA ALA A 214 -32.68 -8.79 -9.22
C ALA A 214 -33.29 -7.42 -8.85
N THR A 215 -32.61 -6.63 -8.01
CA THR A 215 -32.94 -5.21 -7.83
C THR A 215 -32.19 -4.35 -8.84
N THR A 216 -32.54 -3.06 -8.92
CA THR A 216 -31.82 -2.08 -9.74
C THR A 216 -30.31 -2.04 -9.41
N ASN A 217 -29.93 -2.32 -8.16
CA ASN A 217 -28.53 -2.28 -7.73
C ASN A 217 -27.71 -3.45 -8.29
N GLU A 218 -28.24 -4.67 -8.30
CA GLU A 218 -27.53 -5.81 -8.91
C GLU A 218 -27.43 -5.66 -10.44
N CYS A 219 -28.43 -5.03 -11.07
CA CYS A 219 -28.37 -4.69 -12.50
C CYS A 219 -27.26 -3.68 -12.80
N LYS A 220 -27.14 -2.62 -11.98
CA LYS A 220 -26.04 -1.66 -12.07
C LYS A 220 -24.68 -2.31 -11.83
N ALA A 221 -24.57 -3.24 -10.87
CA ALA A 221 -23.34 -3.97 -10.61
C ALA A 221 -22.93 -4.83 -11.81
N LEU A 222 -23.85 -5.61 -12.39
CA LEU A 222 -23.55 -6.42 -13.58
C LEU A 222 -23.20 -5.57 -14.82
N MET A 223 -23.84 -4.41 -14.98
CA MET A 223 -23.48 -3.43 -16.02
C MET A 223 -22.10 -2.82 -15.78
N SER A 224 -21.74 -2.53 -14.53
CA SER A 224 -20.41 -2.04 -14.17
C SER A 224 -19.35 -3.10 -14.47
N GLU A 225 -19.61 -4.37 -14.12
CA GLU A 225 -18.73 -5.50 -14.43
C GLU A 225 -18.50 -5.63 -15.94
N LEU A 226 -19.56 -5.56 -16.75
CA LEU A 226 -19.45 -5.55 -18.22
C LEU A 226 -18.52 -4.43 -18.71
N LYS A 227 -18.72 -3.21 -18.22
CA LYS A 227 -17.91 -2.05 -18.63
C LYS A 227 -16.46 -2.17 -18.18
N ILE A 228 -16.21 -2.72 -16.98
CA ILE A 228 -14.87 -3.00 -16.47
C ILE A 228 -14.19 -4.04 -17.36
N LEU A 229 -14.86 -5.12 -17.75
CA LEU A 229 -14.31 -6.12 -18.68
C LEU A 229 -13.96 -5.52 -20.05
N ILE A 230 -14.78 -4.61 -20.58
CA ILE A 230 -14.46 -3.86 -21.81
C ILE A 230 -13.19 -3.02 -21.63
N HIS A 231 -13.06 -2.32 -20.50
CA HIS A 231 -11.90 -1.49 -20.21
C HIS A 231 -10.62 -2.32 -20.01
N ILE A 232 -10.71 -3.45 -19.29
CA ILE A 232 -9.59 -4.37 -19.09
C ILE A 232 -9.04 -4.84 -20.44
N GLY A 233 -9.92 -5.23 -21.36
CA GLY A 233 -9.54 -5.72 -22.68
C GLY A 233 -9.13 -7.20 -22.65
N HIS A 234 -8.35 -7.62 -23.65
CA HIS A 234 -8.02 -9.02 -23.85
C HIS A 234 -6.64 -9.40 -23.29
N HIS A 235 -6.59 -10.53 -22.58
CA HIS A 235 -5.34 -11.14 -22.13
C HIS A 235 -5.51 -12.66 -22.02
N LEU A 236 -4.43 -13.42 -22.21
CA LEU A 236 -4.47 -14.88 -22.17
C LEU A 236 -4.94 -15.40 -20.80
N ASN A 237 -4.47 -14.78 -19.72
CA ASN A 237 -4.72 -15.21 -18.34
C ASN A 237 -5.79 -14.40 -17.60
N VAL A 238 -6.64 -13.69 -18.34
CA VAL A 238 -7.86 -13.06 -17.81
C VAL A 238 -9.04 -13.58 -18.64
N VAL A 239 -10.20 -13.80 -18.02
CA VAL A 239 -11.40 -14.20 -18.75
C VAL A 239 -11.83 -13.08 -19.70
N ASN A 240 -11.84 -13.40 -20.98
CA ASN A 240 -12.11 -12.48 -22.06
C ASN A 240 -13.62 -12.31 -22.30
N LEU A 241 -14.04 -11.06 -22.41
CA LEU A 241 -15.37 -10.70 -22.88
C LEU A 241 -15.50 -10.99 -24.38
N LEU A 242 -16.59 -11.63 -24.77
CA LEU A 242 -16.93 -11.91 -26.17
C LEU A 242 -18.09 -11.04 -26.66
N GLY A 243 -18.99 -10.65 -25.75
CA GLY A 243 -20.12 -9.79 -26.08
C GLY A 243 -21.10 -9.62 -24.91
N ALA A 244 -22.18 -8.90 -25.13
CA ALA A 244 -23.23 -8.70 -24.16
C ALA A 244 -24.61 -8.56 -24.81
N CYS A 245 -25.66 -8.93 -24.09
CA CYS A 245 -27.03 -8.62 -24.48
C CYS A 245 -27.58 -7.57 -23.51
N THR A 246 -27.65 -6.32 -23.94
CA THR A 246 -28.08 -5.18 -23.10
C THR A 246 -29.41 -4.58 -23.56
N LYS A 247 -29.84 -4.87 -24.80
CA LYS A 247 -31.13 -4.40 -25.34
C LYS A 247 -32.32 -4.80 -24.45
N ALA A 248 -33.28 -3.88 -24.36
CA ALA A 248 -34.55 -4.07 -23.68
C ALA A 248 -35.32 -5.29 -24.24
N GLY A 249 -36.19 -5.87 -23.42
CA GLY A 249 -36.96 -7.08 -23.79
C GLY A 249 -36.31 -8.40 -23.36
N GLY A 250 -35.19 -8.36 -22.62
CA GLY A 250 -34.57 -9.53 -22.00
C GLY A 250 -33.62 -9.14 -20.86
N PRO A 251 -33.11 -10.11 -20.08
CA PRO A 251 -32.20 -9.82 -18.97
C PRO A 251 -30.84 -9.35 -19.48
N LEU A 252 -30.13 -8.54 -18.70
CA LEU A 252 -28.73 -8.22 -18.98
C LEU A 252 -27.89 -9.52 -18.97
N MET A 253 -27.15 -9.77 -20.04
CA MET A 253 -26.28 -10.94 -20.19
C MET A 253 -24.87 -10.48 -20.55
N VAL A 254 -23.87 -10.97 -19.81
CA VAL A 254 -22.44 -10.77 -20.09
C VAL A 254 -21.91 -12.10 -20.61
N ILE A 255 -21.37 -12.11 -21.83
CA ILE A 255 -20.93 -13.32 -22.55
C ILE A 255 -19.41 -13.35 -22.56
N VAL A 256 -18.83 -14.35 -21.93
CA VAL A 256 -17.39 -14.54 -21.81
C VAL A 256 -16.97 -15.91 -22.34
N GLU A 257 -15.68 -16.10 -22.55
CA GLU A 257 -15.14 -17.40 -22.94
C GLU A 257 -15.46 -18.50 -21.92
N TYR A 258 -15.68 -19.72 -22.42
CA TYR A 258 -15.94 -20.88 -21.60
C TYR A 258 -14.62 -21.56 -21.19
N CYS A 259 -14.44 -21.81 -19.90
CA CYS A 259 -13.29 -22.56 -19.37
C CYS A 259 -13.74 -23.97 -18.96
N LYS A 260 -13.31 -24.97 -19.75
CA LYS A 260 -13.80 -26.36 -19.71
C LYS A 260 -13.69 -27.04 -18.35
N TYR A 261 -12.62 -26.79 -17.60
CA TYR A 261 -12.32 -27.51 -16.36
C TYR A 261 -12.84 -26.82 -15.09
N GLY A 262 -13.52 -25.67 -15.23
CA GLY A 262 -14.08 -24.94 -14.10
C GLY A 262 -13.01 -24.31 -13.23
N ASN A 263 -13.28 -24.15 -11.92
CA ASN A 263 -12.37 -23.45 -11.01
C ASN A 263 -11.18 -24.32 -10.57
N LEU A 264 -10.02 -23.66 -10.42
CA LEU A 264 -8.75 -24.30 -10.14
C LEU A 264 -8.74 -25.01 -8.78
N SER A 265 -9.41 -24.45 -7.76
CA SER A 265 -9.49 -25.09 -6.42
C SER A 265 -10.10 -26.50 -6.49
N ASN A 266 -11.24 -26.65 -7.19
CA ASN A 266 -11.91 -27.94 -7.36
C ASN A 266 -11.10 -28.89 -8.25
N TYR A 267 -10.51 -28.38 -9.33
CA TYR A 267 -9.67 -29.16 -10.23
C TYR A 267 -8.46 -29.77 -9.50
N LEU A 268 -7.71 -28.94 -8.75
CA LEU A 268 -6.54 -29.39 -7.99
C LEU A 268 -6.91 -30.42 -6.91
N ARG A 269 -8.03 -30.20 -6.21
CA ARG A 269 -8.52 -31.17 -5.21
C ARG A 269 -8.85 -32.53 -5.83
N GLY A 270 -9.38 -32.53 -7.06
CA GLY A 270 -9.64 -33.75 -7.83
C GLY A 270 -8.38 -34.50 -8.24
N LYS A 271 -7.22 -33.83 -8.28
CA LYS A 271 -5.93 -34.39 -8.74
C LYS A 271 -5.00 -34.88 -7.62
N ARG A 272 -5.42 -34.86 -6.35
CA ARG A 272 -4.58 -35.28 -5.21
C ARG A 272 -4.09 -36.73 -5.28
N GLY A 273 -4.82 -37.62 -5.95
CA GLY A 273 -4.40 -39.01 -6.17
C GLY A 273 -3.43 -39.20 -7.33
N ASP A 274 -3.30 -38.19 -8.20
CA ASP A 274 -2.62 -38.27 -9.50
C ASP A 274 -1.54 -37.17 -9.62
N PHE A 275 -0.84 -36.86 -8.52
CA PHE A 275 0.24 -35.86 -8.51
C PHE A 275 1.62 -36.53 -8.54
N ILE A 276 2.50 -36.05 -9.42
CA ILE A 276 3.87 -36.54 -9.61
C ILE A 276 4.85 -35.39 -9.36
N ALA A 277 5.61 -35.46 -8.26
CA ALA A 277 6.58 -34.42 -7.89
C ALA A 277 7.81 -34.40 -8.82
N CYS A 278 8.28 -35.58 -9.25
CA CYS A 278 9.30 -35.80 -10.27
C CYS A 278 8.87 -37.03 -11.08
N LYS A 279 9.03 -37.03 -12.42
CA LYS A 279 8.87 -38.26 -13.22
C LYS A 279 9.86 -39.30 -12.68
N GLU A 280 9.40 -40.25 -11.88
CA GLU A 280 10.21 -41.42 -11.55
C GLU A 280 10.29 -42.31 -12.79
N ASN A 281 11.49 -42.84 -13.08
CA ASN A 281 11.70 -43.87 -14.10
C ASN A 281 10.86 -45.10 -13.76
N SER A 282 9.62 -45.14 -14.25
CA SER A 282 8.90 -46.41 -14.40
C SER A 282 9.19 -46.92 -15.81
N ASP A 283 10.28 -47.68 -15.92
CA ASP A 283 10.59 -48.55 -17.04
C ASP A 283 9.43 -49.53 -17.26
N GLN A 284 8.40 -49.12 -18.04
CA GLN A 284 7.52 -50.00 -18.84
C GLN A 284 6.36 -49.30 -19.59
N ALA A 285 6.25 -47.97 -19.62
CA ALA A 285 5.22 -47.27 -20.44
C ALA A 285 5.78 -46.43 -21.61
N GLU A 286 7.09 -46.44 -21.84
CA GLU A 286 7.83 -45.48 -22.69
C GLU A 286 7.91 -45.81 -24.20
N LYS A 287 6.81 -46.24 -24.84
CA LYS A 287 6.83 -46.38 -26.32
C LYS A 287 5.73 -45.68 -27.09
N SER A 288 4.86 -44.91 -26.44
CA SER A 288 3.79 -44.17 -27.15
C SER A 288 3.47 -42.78 -26.62
N LEU A 289 4.25 -42.26 -25.65
CA LEU A 289 3.95 -41.00 -24.93
C LEU A 289 5.06 -39.93 -25.06
N ASP A 290 6.15 -40.25 -25.77
CA ASP A 290 7.36 -39.42 -25.80
C ASP A 290 7.37 -38.42 -26.98
N GLU A 291 6.69 -38.73 -28.09
CA GLU A 291 6.55 -37.80 -29.23
C GLU A 291 5.50 -36.69 -28.96
N SER A 292 4.46 -36.96 -28.16
CA SER A 292 3.39 -35.98 -27.88
C SER A 292 3.75 -34.95 -26.80
N ASN A 293 4.59 -35.34 -25.83
CA ASN A 293 5.04 -34.44 -24.75
C ASN A 293 6.10 -33.43 -25.21
N SER A 294 6.96 -33.79 -26.18
CA SER A 294 7.91 -32.84 -26.77
C SER A 294 7.19 -31.71 -27.50
N ASP A 295 6.13 -32.04 -28.24
CA ASP A 295 5.32 -31.07 -28.99
C ASP A 295 4.56 -30.11 -28.08
N LEU A 296 3.99 -30.59 -26.96
CA LEU A 296 3.30 -29.71 -25.99
C LEU A 296 4.29 -28.80 -25.24
N THR A 297 5.46 -29.32 -24.89
CA THR A 297 6.55 -28.52 -24.27
C THR A 297 7.05 -27.46 -25.25
N GLU A 298 7.19 -27.79 -26.53
CA GLU A 298 7.56 -26.85 -27.59
C GLU A 298 6.43 -25.85 -27.88
N LEU A 299 5.16 -26.25 -27.76
CA LEU A 299 4.00 -25.38 -27.91
C LEU A 299 3.86 -24.39 -26.73
N ILE A 300 4.09 -24.86 -25.50
CA ILE A 300 4.14 -24.02 -24.29
C ILE A 300 5.31 -23.06 -24.40
N LYS A 301 6.48 -23.51 -24.86
CA LYS A 301 7.66 -22.68 -25.10
C LYS A 301 7.42 -21.64 -26.20
N ARG A 302 6.83 -22.01 -27.34
CA ARG A 302 6.43 -21.09 -28.42
C ARG A 302 5.38 -20.09 -27.96
N ARG A 303 4.45 -20.48 -27.08
CA ARG A 303 3.45 -19.56 -26.50
C ARG A 303 4.05 -18.63 -25.44
N LEU A 304 4.99 -19.11 -24.62
CA LEU A 304 5.76 -18.29 -23.68
C LEU A 304 6.64 -17.27 -24.44
N GLU A 305 7.27 -17.66 -25.54
CA GLU A 305 8.04 -16.80 -26.46
C GLU A 305 7.13 -15.78 -27.18
N SER A 306 5.91 -16.19 -27.57
CA SER A 306 4.88 -15.28 -28.10
C SER A 306 4.41 -14.25 -27.08
N VAL A 307 4.38 -14.59 -25.79
CA VAL A 307 3.96 -13.66 -24.70
C VAL A 307 5.11 -12.71 -24.32
N ALA A 308 6.36 -13.13 -24.49
CA ALA A 308 7.54 -12.27 -24.29
C ALA A 308 7.72 -11.22 -25.40
N SER A 309 7.15 -11.43 -26.60
CA SER A 309 7.31 -10.54 -27.76
C SER A 309 6.23 -9.45 -27.90
N THR A 310 5.15 -9.49 -27.12
CA THR A 310 4.17 -8.38 -27.05
C THR A 310 4.61 -7.32 -26.04
N GLY A 311 5.83 -6.81 -26.19
CA GLY A 311 6.30 -5.61 -25.51
C GLY A 311 6.05 -4.39 -26.40
N SER A 312 5.24 -3.45 -25.92
CA SER A 312 5.09 -2.08 -26.44
C SER A 312 4.56 -1.90 -27.86
N SER A 313 3.25 -1.69 -27.99
CA SER A 313 2.72 -0.49 -28.70
C SER A 313 1.21 -0.36 -28.55
N ALA A 314 0.80 0.76 -27.95
CA ALA A 314 -0.52 1.32 -28.18
C ALA A 314 -0.55 1.91 -29.60
N SER A 315 -1.29 1.29 -30.52
CA SER A 315 -1.84 1.98 -31.69
C SER A 315 -2.88 1.11 -32.37
N SER A 316 -3.95 1.75 -32.81
CA SER A 316 -5.01 1.23 -33.67
C SER A 316 -4.47 0.46 -34.88
N GLY A 317 -5.11 -0.66 -35.20
CA GLY A 317 -4.95 -1.31 -36.49
C GLY A 317 -5.54 -2.71 -36.51
N PHE A 318 -6.59 -2.90 -37.29
CA PHE A 318 -6.96 -4.20 -37.82
C PHE A 318 -5.69 -4.90 -38.36
N ILE A 319 -5.38 -6.09 -37.88
CA ILE A 319 -4.39 -6.96 -38.51
C ILE A 319 -5.18 -8.09 -39.18
N GLU A 320 -5.05 -8.14 -40.50
CA GLU A 320 -5.56 -9.21 -41.37
C GLU A 320 -4.86 -10.52 -41.03
N ASP A 321 -5.64 -11.55 -40.70
CA ASP A 321 -5.17 -12.93 -40.56
C ASP A 321 -4.73 -13.46 -41.94
N LYS A 322 -3.48 -13.88 -42.05
CA LYS A 322 -3.01 -14.70 -43.17
C LYS A 322 -3.64 -16.09 -43.08
N SER A 323 -4.29 -16.44 -44.18
CA SER A 323 -4.89 -17.73 -44.51
C SER A 323 -4.06 -18.95 -44.08
N TYR A 324 -4.59 -19.73 -43.13
CA TYR A 324 -4.28 -21.16 -43.02
C TYR A 324 -5.35 -21.90 -43.82
N SER A 325 -4.92 -22.55 -44.91
CA SER A 325 -5.77 -23.41 -45.73
C SER A 325 -6.12 -24.66 -44.94
N ASP A 326 -7.41 -24.83 -44.68
CA ASP A 326 -8.03 -25.98 -44.03
C ASP A 326 -8.06 -27.15 -45.02
N SER A 327 -7.17 -28.12 -44.85
CA SER A 327 -7.40 -29.48 -45.34
C SER A 327 -7.99 -30.26 -44.18
N GLU A 328 -9.25 -30.67 -44.37
CA GLU A 328 -10.05 -31.50 -43.47
C GLU A 328 -9.37 -32.86 -43.21
N GLU A 329 -8.42 -32.92 -42.28
CA GLU A 329 -7.92 -34.19 -41.73
C GLU A 329 -7.72 -34.05 -40.20
N ASP A 330 -8.57 -34.78 -39.46
CA ASP A 330 -8.39 -35.32 -38.11
C ASP A 330 -8.41 -34.36 -36.89
N GLU A 331 -9.60 -34.22 -36.28
CA GLU A 331 -9.77 -33.95 -34.83
C GLU A 331 -9.30 -35.18 -34.01
N GLU A 332 -8.04 -35.58 -34.15
CA GLU A 332 -7.44 -36.64 -33.33
C GLU A 332 -6.79 -36.05 -32.06
N ASP A 333 -7.33 -36.46 -30.91
CA ASP A 333 -6.67 -36.57 -29.61
C ASP A 333 -6.03 -35.31 -28.98
N ALA A 334 -6.84 -34.28 -28.69
CA ALA A 334 -6.49 -33.39 -27.58
C ALA A 334 -6.56 -34.20 -26.26
N GLU A 335 -5.41 -34.61 -25.71
CA GLU A 335 -5.32 -35.31 -24.43
C GLU A 335 -6.20 -34.65 -23.36
N ASP A 336 -7.19 -35.39 -22.86
CA ASP A 336 -8.05 -34.91 -21.79
C ASP A 336 -7.21 -34.65 -20.55
N LEU A 337 -7.12 -33.39 -20.11
CA LEU A 337 -6.34 -32.95 -18.97
C LEU A 337 -6.74 -33.70 -17.69
N TYR A 338 -7.96 -34.25 -17.62
CA TYR A 338 -8.39 -35.11 -16.52
C TYR A 338 -7.63 -36.44 -16.45
N LYS A 339 -7.10 -36.94 -17.55
CA LYS A 339 -6.38 -38.23 -17.60
C LYS A 339 -4.88 -38.08 -17.32
N ARG A 340 -4.28 -36.92 -17.60
CA ARG A 340 -2.85 -36.71 -17.34
C ARG A 340 -2.57 -36.46 -15.84
N PRO A 341 -1.48 -37.00 -15.28
CA PRO A 341 -1.05 -36.66 -13.93
C PRO A 341 -0.65 -35.18 -13.84
N LEU A 342 -0.84 -34.59 -12.67
CA LEU A 342 -0.46 -33.22 -12.38
C LEU A 342 0.99 -33.18 -11.87
N THR A 343 1.82 -32.28 -12.40
CA THR A 343 3.23 -32.18 -12.01
C THR A 343 3.55 -30.92 -11.21
N LEU A 344 4.74 -30.86 -10.62
CA LEU A 344 5.23 -29.62 -10.01
C LEU A 344 5.36 -28.48 -11.04
N GLU A 345 5.76 -28.81 -12.27
CA GLU A 345 5.83 -27.86 -13.39
C GLU A 345 4.46 -27.22 -13.66
N ASP A 346 3.38 -28.01 -13.64
CA ASP A 346 2.02 -27.47 -13.79
C ASP A 346 1.68 -26.45 -12.71
N LEU A 347 2.02 -26.73 -11.45
CA LEU A 347 1.74 -25.83 -10.33
C LEU A 347 2.50 -24.49 -10.46
N ILE A 348 3.77 -24.55 -10.84
CA ILE A 348 4.59 -23.36 -11.10
C ILE A 348 4.04 -22.61 -12.32
N CYS A 349 3.65 -23.32 -13.38
CA CYS A 349 3.09 -22.74 -14.60
C CYS A 349 1.76 -22.02 -14.32
N TYR A 350 0.84 -22.61 -13.55
CA TYR A 350 -0.39 -21.93 -13.14
C TYR A 350 -0.09 -20.67 -12.32
N SER A 351 0.87 -20.76 -11.41
CA SER A 351 1.30 -19.63 -10.58
C SER A 351 1.83 -18.47 -11.44
N PHE A 352 2.72 -18.78 -12.39
CA PHE A 352 3.27 -17.83 -13.35
C PHE A 352 2.17 -17.18 -14.21
N GLN A 353 1.25 -17.99 -14.75
CA GLN A 353 0.14 -17.51 -15.56
C GLN A 353 -0.79 -16.56 -14.79
N VAL A 354 -1.10 -16.86 -13.52
CA VAL A 354 -1.90 -15.94 -12.71
C VAL A 354 -1.13 -14.67 -12.39
N ALA A 355 0.18 -14.74 -12.10
CA ALA A 355 1.01 -13.55 -11.92
C ALA A 355 0.99 -12.66 -13.17
N LYS A 356 1.10 -13.25 -14.38
CA LYS A 356 0.97 -12.54 -15.66
C LYS A 356 -0.40 -11.88 -15.84
N GLY A 357 -1.48 -12.58 -15.50
CA GLY A 357 -2.82 -12.01 -15.56
C GLY A 357 -3.00 -10.84 -14.59
N MET A 358 -2.44 -10.92 -13.39
CA MET A 358 -2.51 -9.85 -12.39
C MET A 358 -1.59 -8.66 -12.73
N GLU A 359 -0.41 -8.91 -13.30
CA GLU A 359 0.45 -7.87 -13.90
C GLU A 359 -0.33 -7.09 -14.96
N PHE A 360 -1.03 -7.81 -15.86
CA PHE A 360 -1.89 -7.18 -16.85
C PHE A 360 -3.02 -6.36 -16.21
N LEU A 361 -3.76 -6.89 -15.25
CA LEU A 361 -4.82 -6.14 -14.55
C LEU A 361 -4.28 -4.86 -13.88
N ALA A 362 -3.12 -4.95 -13.22
CA ALA A 362 -2.46 -3.80 -12.62
C ALA A 362 -2.10 -2.73 -13.68
N SER A 363 -1.61 -3.15 -14.85
CA SER A 363 -1.33 -2.25 -15.98
C SER A 363 -2.58 -1.53 -16.52
N ARG A 364 -3.75 -2.15 -16.37
CA ARG A 364 -5.07 -1.59 -16.73
C ARG A 364 -5.69 -0.75 -15.61
N LYS A 365 -4.97 -0.55 -14.50
CA LYS A 365 -5.43 0.14 -13.29
C LYS A 365 -6.63 -0.56 -12.66
N CYS A 366 -6.63 -1.88 -12.63
CA CYS A 366 -7.67 -2.69 -11.99
C CYS A 366 -7.12 -3.47 -10.79
N ILE A 367 -7.94 -3.60 -9.75
CA ILE A 367 -7.68 -4.36 -8.51
C ILE A 367 -8.73 -5.46 -8.41
N HIS A 368 -8.34 -6.67 -8.04
CA HIS A 368 -9.20 -7.86 -8.01
C HIS A 368 -10.00 -8.05 -6.71
N ARG A 369 -9.45 -7.69 -5.53
CA ARG A 369 -10.09 -7.70 -4.20
C ARG A 369 -10.57 -9.05 -3.63
N ASP A 370 -10.74 -10.06 -4.47
CA ASP A 370 -11.15 -11.43 -4.10
C ASP A 370 -10.30 -12.47 -4.84
N LEU A 371 -8.99 -12.26 -4.96
CA LEU A 371 -8.11 -13.19 -5.67
C LEU A 371 -7.93 -14.48 -4.84
N ALA A 372 -8.32 -15.62 -5.42
CA ALA A 372 -8.33 -16.93 -4.76
C ALA A 372 -8.45 -18.04 -5.80
N ALA A 373 -8.11 -19.29 -5.47
CA ALA A 373 -8.17 -20.41 -6.42
C ALA A 373 -9.59 -20.70 -6.94
N ARG A 374 -10.62 -20.33 -6.17
CA ARG A 374 -12.03 -20.39 -6.58
C ARG A 374 -12.40 -19.39 -7.70
N ASN A 375 -11.58 -18.36 -7.89
CA ASN A 375 -11.73 -17.30 -8.91
C ASN A 375 -10.68 -17.43 -10.03
N ILE A 376 -9.96 -18.56 -10.09
CA ILE A 376 -9.12 -18.92 -11.23
C ILE A 376 -9.83 -20.05 -11.98
N LEU A 377 -10.00 -19.91 -13.28
CA LEU A 377 -10.59 -20.92 -14.15
C LEU A 377 -9.54 -21.62 -14.99
N LEU A 378 -9.70 -22.92 -15.20
CA LEU A 378 -8.82 -23.72 -16.04
C LEU A 378 -9.51 -24.03 -17.37
N SER A 379 -8.84 -23.66 -18.46
CA SER A 379 -9.25 -23.90 -19.84
C SER A 379 -8.44 -25.05 -20.46
N GLU A 380 -8.72 -25.33 -21.73
CA GLU A 380 -7.93 -26.25 -22.53
C GLU A 380 -6.47 -25.80 -22.65
N ASN A 381 -5.58 -26.74 -22.96
CA ASN A 381 -4.14 -26.50 -23.13
C ASN A 381 -3.47 -25.90 -21.89
N ASN A 382 -3.91 -26.32 -20.70
CA ASN A 382 -3.33 -25.93 -19.43
C ASN A 382 -3.36 -24.42 -19.13
N VAL A 383 -4.28 -23.69 -19.74
CA VAL A 383 -4.37 -22.23 -19.60
C VAL A 383 -5.27 -21.85 -18.42
N VAL A 384 -4.74 -21.11 -17.46
CA VAL A 384 -5.52 -20.55 -16.36
C VAL A 384 -5.90 -19.09 -16.61
N LYS A 385 -7.11 -18.73 -16.19
CA LYS A 385 -7.72 -17.41 -16.41
C LYS A 385 -8.33 -16.86 -15.13
N ILE A 386 -7.96 -15.64 -14.78
CA ILE A 386 -8.53 -14.90 -13.66
C ILE A 386 -9.96 -14.47 -14.03
N CYS A 387 -10.90 -14.64 -13.10
CA CYS A 387 -12.31 -14.30 -13.33
C CYS A 387 -12.96 -13.67 -12.10
N ASP A 388 -14.08 -12.99 -12.31
CA ASP A 388 -14.93 -12.45 -11.24
C ASP A 388 -16.27 -13.19 -11.20
N PHE A 389 -16.43 -14.13 -10.28
CA PHE A 389 -17.74 -14.76 -10.07
C PHE A 389 -18.73 -13.88 -9.31
N GLY A 390 -18.27 -12.87 -8.56
CA GLY A 390 -19.07 -11.86 -7.82
C GLY A 390 -20.49 -12.32 -7.44
N LEU A 391 -21.48 -11.64 -8.02
CA LEU A 391 -22.93 -11.89 -7.85
C LEU A 391 -23.41 -13.34 -8.10
N ALA A 392 -22.65 -14.13 -8.86
CA ALA A 392 -22.96 -15.51 -9.19
C ALA A 392 -22.40 -16.52 -8.16
N ARG A 393 -21.80 -16.06 -7.06
CA ARG A 393 -21.47 -16.88 -5.87
C ARG A 393 -22.42 -16.57 -4.71
N ASP A 394 -22.87 -17.60 -4.01
CA ASP A 394 -23.73 -17.44 -2.83
C ASP A 394 -22.87 -17.29 -1.58
N ILE A 395 -22.34 -16.08 -1.37
CA ILE A 395 -21.46 -15.74 -0.24
C ILE A 395 -22.12 -15.97 1.12
N TYR A 396 -23.45 -16.11 1.19
CA TYR A 396 -24.16 -16.38 2.45
C TYR A 396 -24.07 -17.84 2.88
N LYS A 397 -23.85 -18.75 1.93
CA LYS A 397 -23.69 -20.20 2.18
C LYS A 397 -22.24 -20.67 2.04
N ASP A 398 -21.39 -19.83 1.46
CA ASP A 398 -19.99 -20.15 1.24
C ASP A 398 -19.18 -19.99 2.55
N PRO A 399 -18.51 -21.06 3.05
CA PRO A 399 -17.71 -21.01 4.27
C PRO A 399 -16.45 -20.15 4.13
N ASP A 400 -16.02 -19.83 2.91
CA ASP A 400 -14.87 -18.95 2.68
C ASP A 400 -15.16 -17.48 3.03
N TYR A 401 -16.44 -17.11 3.16
CA TYR A 401 -16.89 -15.74 3.44
C TYR A 401 -17.44 -15.60 4.85
N VAL A 402 -16.67 -14.94 5.71
CA VAL A 402 -16.98 -14.74 7.12
C VAL A 402 -17.65 -13.39 7.34
N ARG A 403 -18.65 -13.34 8.23
CA ARG A 403 -19.34 -12.10 8.58
C ARG A 403 -18.44 -11.19 9.41
N LYS A 404 -18.23 -9.95 8.95
CA LYS A 404 -17.57 -8.88 9.71
C LYS A 404 -18.41 -7.61 9.62
N GLY A 405 -19.10 -7.28 10.71
CA GLY A 405 -20.17 -6.28 10.69
C GLY A 405 -21.36 -6.73 9.83
N ASP A 406 -21.76 -5.87 8.89
CA ASP A 406 -22.85 -6.15 7.94
C ASP A 406 -22.38 -6.79 6.61
N ALA A 407 -21.06 -6.89 6.41
CA ALA A 407 -20.48 -7.48 5.21
C ALA A 407 -20.05 -8.93 5.46
N ARG A 408 -20.01 -9.72 4.37
CA ARG A 408 -19.35 -11.03 4.32
C ARG A 408 -18.10 -10.92 3.47
N LEU A 409 -16.96 -11.29 4.03
CA LEU A 409 -15.64 -11.00 3.46
C LEU A 409 -14.79 -12.29 3.41
N PRO A 410 -13.93 -12.45 2.38
CA PRO A 410 -13.04 -13.59 2.25
C PRO A 410 -11.81 -13.46 3.17
N LEU A 411 -12.02 -13.39 4.48
CA LEU A 411 -11.01 -12.98 5.47
C LEU A 411 -9.69 -13.76 5.41
N LYS A 412 -9.71 -15.04 4.99
CA LYS A 412 -8.49 -15.85 4.84
C LYS A 412 -7.57 -15.39 3.72
N TRP A 413 -8.09 -14.68 2.71
CA TRP A 413 -7.32 -14.16 1.57
C TRP A 413 -6.95 -12.70 1.72
N MET A 414 -7.55 -11.97 2.66
CA MET A 414 -7.39 -10.53 2.74
C MET A 414 -6.11 -10.11 3.46
N ALA A 415 -5.46 -9.06 2.94
CA ALA A 415 -4.33 -8.41 3.59
C ALA A 415 -4.74 -7.69 4.89
N PRO A 416 -3.83 -7.49 5.86
CA PRO A 416 -4.14 -6.81 7.11
C PRO A 416 -4.75 -5.40 6.90
N GLU A 417 -4.20 -4.59 6.01
CA GLU A 417 -4.73 -3.25 5.71
C GLU A 417 -6.14 -3.30 5.07
N ALA A 418 -6.45 -4.34 4.30
CA ALA A 418 -7.79 -4.55 3.76
C ALA A 418 -8.78 -4.98 4.87
N ILE A 419 -8.33 -5.80 5.82
CA ILE A 419 -9.13 -6.30 6.96
C ILE A 419 -9.43 -5.19 7.97
N PHE A 420 -8.44 -4.37 8.31
CA PHE A 420 -8.51 -3.40 9.41
C PHE A 420 -8.86 -1.99 8.94
N ASP A 421 -8.27 -1.56 7.82
CA ASP A 421 -8.38 -0.18 7.34
C ASP A 421 -9.26 -0.06 6.09
N LYS A 422 -9.77 -1.19 5.56
CA LYS A 422 -10.57 -1.28 4.33
C LYS A 422 -9.85 -0.72 3.10
N ILE A 423 -8.52 -0.81 3.09
CA ILE A 423 -7.67 -0.35 1.99
C ILE A 423 -7.47 -1.51 1.00
N TYR A 424 -7.89 -1.32 -0.24
CA TYR A 424 -7.70 -2.27 -1.34
C TYR A 424 -6.77 -1.64 -2.37
N THR A 425 -5.68 -2.33 -2.67
CA THR A 425 -4.63 -1.92 -3.63
C THR A 425 -4.11 -3.14 -4.37
N THR A 426 -3.33 -2.93 -5.43
CA THR A 426 -2.58 -4.00 -6.10
C THR A 426 -1.70 -4.78 -5.10
N GLN A 427 -1.11 -4.12 -4.10
CA GLN A 427 -0.31 -4.80 -3.07
C GLN A 427 -1.16 -5.64 -2.10
N SER A 428 -2.43 -5.30 -1.90
CA SER A 428 -3.36 -6.17 -1.16
C SER A 428 -3.76 -7.40 -1.99
N ASP A 429 -3.78 -7.29 -3.33
CA ASP A 429 -3.94 -8.45 -4.21
C ASP A 429 -2.68 -9.34 -4.22
N VAL A 430 -1.48 -8.77 -4.09
CA VAL A 430 -0.23 -9.55 -3.93
C VAL A 430 -0.31 -10.43 -2.69
N TRP A 431 -0.85 -9.92 -1.57
CA TRP A 431 -1.10 -10.75 -0.39
C TRP A 431 -2.04 -11.92 -0.71
N SER A 432 -3.15 -11.62 -1.39
CA SER A 432 -4.14 -12.61 -1.81
C SER A 432 -3.53 -13.64 -2.77
N PHE A 433 -2.61 -13.22 -3.63
CA PHE A 433 -1.82 -14.07 -4.51
C PHE A 433 -0.92 -15.03 -3.71
N GLY A 434 -0.29 -14.58 -2.62
CA GLY A 434 0.45 -15.49 -1.72
C GLY A 434 -0.45 -16.59 -1.12
N VAL A 435 -1.70 -16.27 -0.79
CA VAL A 435 -2.69 -17.27 -0.33
C VAL A 435 -3.08 -18.21 -1.48
N LEU A 436 -3.28 -17.69 -2.68
CA LEU A 436 -3.52 -18.50 -3.88
C LEU A 436 -2.36 -19.46 -4.18
N LEU A 437 -1.10 -19.02 -4.06
CA LEU A 437 0.05 -19.91 -4.18
C LEU A 437 -0.04 -21.04 -3.15
N TRP A 438 -0.38 -20.73 -1.89
CA TRP A 438 -0.59 -21.75 -0.87
C TRP A 438 -1.69 -22.74 -1.26
N GLU A 439 -2.80 -22.29 -1.84
CA GLU A 439 -3.86 -23.16 -2.37
C GLU A 439 -3.37 -24.06 -3.53
N ILE A 440 -2.60 -23.50 -4.46
CA ILE A 440 -2.04 -24.23 -5.61
C ILE A 440 -1.13 -25.36 -5.12
N PHE A 441 -0.15 -25.03 -4.26
CA PHE A 441 0.84 -25.99 -3.75
C PHE A 441 0.34 -26.85 -2.58
N SER A 442 -0.92 -26.73 -2.19
CA SER A 442 -1.63 -27.66 -1.30
C SER A 442 -2.69 -28.49 -2.03
N LEU A 443 -2.70 -28.42 -3.37
CA LEU A 443 -3.69 -29.05 -4.24
C LEU A 443 -5.13 -28.76 -3.78
N GLY A 444 -5.45 -27.47 -3.65
CA GLY A 444 -6.80 -26.98 -3.35
C GLY A 444 -7.26 -27.20 -1.91
N ALA A 445 -6.32 -27.20 -0.94
CA ALA A 445 -6.69 -27.20 0.48
C ALA A 445 -7.25 -25.83 0.90
N SER A 446 -8.06 -25.81 1.97
CA SER A 446 -8.56 -24.55 2.53
C SER A 446 -7.45 -23.88 3.34
N PRO A 447 -7.15 -22.58 3.12
CA PRO A 447 -6.16 -21.85 3.90
C PRO A 447 -6.44 -21.87 5.40
N TYR A 448 -5.37 -21.80 6.19
CA TYR A 448 -5.38 -21.86 7.66
C TYR A 448 -6.15 -23.09 8.20
N PRO A 449 -5.69 -24.31 7.88
CA PRO A 449 -6.40 -25.54 8.27
C PRO A 449 -6.53 -25.65 9.79
N GLY A 450 -7.75 -25.90 10.27
CA GLY A 450 -8.05 -26.05 11.70
C GLY A 450 -8.07 -24.75 12.51
N VAL A 451 -7.90 -23.59 11.88
CA VAL A 451 -7.92 -22.29 12.56
C VAL A 451 -9.31 -21.66 12.46
N GLN A 452 -9.85 -21.22 13.59
CA GLN A 452 -11.08 -20.42 13.61
C GLN A 452 -10.80 -19.01 13.10
N ILE A 453 -11.68 -18.51 12.22
CA ILE A 453 -11.52 -17.20 11.57
C ILE A 453 -12.36 -16.17 12.31
N ASP A 454 -11.79 -15.63 13.39
CA ASP A 454 -12.39 -14.65 14.28
C ASP A 454 -11.49 -13.39 14.43
N GLU A 455 -11.79 -12.54 15.41
CA GLU A 455 -10.97 -11.35 15.68
C GLU A 455 -9.56 -11.71 16.16
N ASP A 456 -9.39 -12.84 16.87
CA ASP A 456 -8.08 -13.32 17.32
C ASP A 456 -7.22 -13.76 16.13
N PHE A 457 -7.81 -14.44 15.16
CA PHE A 457 -7.16 -14.72 13.88
C PHE A 457 -6.65 -13.43 13.21
N CYS A 458 -7.51 -12.41 13.07
CA CYS A 458 -7.10 -11.14 12.47
C CYS A 458 -5.96 -10.48 13.26
N ARG A 459 -6.01 -10.51 14.59
CA ARG A 459 -4.96 -9.97 15.47
C ARG A 459 -3.63 -10.70 15.28
N ARG A 460 -3.63 -12.04 15.34
CA ARG A 460 -2.43 -12.86 15.13
C ARG A 460 -1.83 -12.68 13.74
N LEU A 461 -2.67 -12.49 12.72
CA LEU A 461 -2.23 -12.18 11.36
C LEU A 461 -1.47 -10.85 11.31
N LYS A 462 -1.97 -9.82 11.99
CA LYS A 462 -1.31 -8.51 12.12
C LYS A 462 0.02 -8.59 12.89
N GLU A 463 0.10 -9.48 13.89
CA GLU A 463 1.31 -9.72 14.69
C GLU A 463 2.41 -10.49 13.95
N GLY A 464 2.13 -10.97 12.73
CA GLY A 464 3.12 -11.67 11.90
C GLY A 464 2.93 -13.18 11.81
N THR A 465 1.85 -13.74 12.37
CA THR A 465 1.54 -15.16 12.20
C THR A 465 1.26 -15.46 10.72
N ARG A 466 1.91 -16.49 10.15
CA ARG A 466 1.73 -16.94 8.76
C ARG A 466 1.41 -18.43 8.71
N MET A 467 0.89 -18.89 7.56
CA MET A 467 0.68 -20.31 7.31
C MET A 467 2.01 -21.04 7.22
N ARG A 468 2.03 -22.33 7.57
CA ARG A 468 3.16 -23.21 7.29
C ARG A 468 3.22 -23.55 5.81
N SER A 469 4.40 -23.96 5.35
CA SER A 469 4.62 -24.47 3.98
C SER A 469 3.60 -25.55 3.63
N PRO A 470 2.92 -25.46 2.48
CA PRO A 470 2.03 -26.53 2.02
C PRO A 470 2.85 -27.75 1.56
N GLU A 471 2.17 -28.89 1.41
CA GLU A 471 2.80 -30.20 1.20
C GLU A 471 3.67 -30.28 -0.07
N TYR A 472 3.27 -29.62 -1.16
CA TYR A 472 3.91 -29.78 -2.47
C TYR A 472 4.74 -28.57 -2.90
N SER A 473 4.98 -27.58 -2.03
CA SER A 473 5.80 -26.41 -2.37
C SER A 473 7.30 -26.67 -2.21
N THR A 474 8.10 -26.07 -3.10
CA THR A 474 9.55 -25.95 -2.90
C THR A 474 9.88 -24.83 -1.90
N PRO A 475 11.10 -24.81 -1.32
CA PRO A 475 11.55 -23.72 -0.43
C PRO A 475 11.45 -22.33 -1.07
N GLU A 476 11.77 -22.21 -2.36
CA GLU A 476 11.76 -20.94 -3.11
C GLU A 476 10.33 -20.43 -3.31
N VAL A 477 9.41 -21.34 -3.61
CA VAL A 477 7.98 -21.02 -3.72
C VAL A 477 7.45 -20.58 -2.36
N TYR A 478 7.77 -21.30 -1.28
CA TYR A 478 7.29 -20.92 0.05
C TYR A 478 7.88 -19.58 0.52
N GLN A 479 9.16 -19.30 0.21
CA GLN A 479 9.74 -17.98 0.46
C GLN A 479 8.99 -16.89 -0.32
N THR A 480 8.60 -17.16 -1.56
CA THR A 480 7.76 -16.24 -2.36
C THR A 480 6.40 -16.00 -1.69
N MET A 481 5.78 -17.02 -1.08
CA MET A 481 4.56 -16.82 -0.29
C MET A 481 4.80 -15.90 0.92
N LEU A 482 5.91 -16.08 1.64
CA LEU A 482 6.26 -15.23 2.79
C LEU A 482 6.50 -13.77 2.38
N ASP A 483 7.18 -13.54 1.26
CA ASP A 483 7.41 -12.22 0.70
C ASP A 483 6.08 -11.53 0.31
N CYS A 484 5.15 -12.26 -0.31
CA CYS A 484 3.80 -11.79 -0.58
C CYS A 484 3.02 -11.42 0.70
N TRP A 485 3.31 -12.11 1.82
CA TRP A 485 2.67 -11.85 3.11
C TRP A 485 3.46 -10.89 4.02
N HIS A 486 4.33 -10.05 3.44
CA HIS A 486 4.99 -9.01 4.21
C HIS A 486 3.95 -8.06 4.83
N GLY A 487 4.16 -7.69 6.11
CA GLY A 487 3.19 -6.87 6.86
C GLY A 487 3.07 -5.43 6.33
N VAL A 488 4.15 -4.91 5.76
CA VAL A 488 4.20 -3.59 5.10
C VAL A 488 3.92 -3.78 3.60
N PRO A 489 2.87 -3.15 3.02
CA PRO A 489 2.49 -3.36 1.62
C PRO A 489 3.58 -3.02 0.58
N THR A 490 4.40 -2.00 0.84
CA THR A 490 5.46 -1.55 -0.09
C THR A 490 6.66 -2.48 -0.17
N GLU A 491 6.81 -3.39 0.81
CA GLU A 491 7.89 -4.37 0.86
C GLU A 491 7.47 -5.72 0.23
N ARG A 492 6.19 -5.85 -0.17
CA ARG A 492 5.74 -7.02 -0.92
C ARG A 492 6.22 -6.89 -2.36
N PRO A 493 6.58 -7.99 -3.04
CA PRO A 493 6.94 -7.93 -4.45
C PRO A 493 5.76 -7.45 -5.29
N THR A 494 6.04 -6.73 -6.36
CA THR A 494 5.07 -6.38 -7.39
C THR A 494 4.73 -7.61 -8.25
N PHE A 495 3.62 -7.56 -8.99
CA PHE A 495 3.30 -8.64 -9.93
C PHE A 495 4.35 -8.81 -11.03
N THR A 496 5.04 -7.73 -11.44
CA THR A 496 6.16 -7.82 -12.39
C THR A 496 7.34 -8.61 -11.82
N GLU A 497 7.74 -8.33 -10.57
CA GLU A 497 8.81 -9.10 -9.91
C GLU A 497 8.40 -10.56 -9.66
N LEU A 498 7.12 -10.81 -9.36
CA LEU A 498 6.59 -12.17 -9.22
C LEU A 498 6.60 -12.94 -10.54
N VAL A 499 6.28 -12.26 -11.65
CA VAL A 499 6.35 -12.83 -12.99
C VAL A 499 7.77 -13.24 -13.33
N GLU A 500 8.75 -12.37 -13.10
CA GLU A 500 10.17 -12.68 -13.33
C GLU A 500 10.60 -13.88 -12.50
N ARG A 501 10.35 -13.85 -11.18
CA ARG A 501 10.73 -14.91 -10.26
C ARG A 501 10.11 -16.26 -10.60
N LEU A 502 8.81 -16.29 -10.89
CA LEU A 502 8.11 -17.53 -11.24
C LEU A 502 8.51 -18.05 -12.62
N GLY A 503 8.87 -17.15 -13.54
CA GLY A 503 9.46 -17.51 -14.84
C GLY A 503 10.81 -18.20 -14.68
N ASP A 504 11.69 -17.66 -13.83
CA ASP A 504 12.99 -18.26 -13.52
C ASP A 504 12.83 -19.64 -12.87
N LEU A 505 11.89 -19.78 -11.92
CA LEU A 505 11.59 -21.07 -11.28
C LEU A 505 11.05 -22.09 -12.28
N LEU A 506 10.19 -21.67 -13.20
CA LEU A 506 9.67 -22.55 -14.25
C LEU A 506 10.81 -23.02 -15.17
N GLN A 507 11.68 -22.11 -15.60
CA GLN A 507 12.82 -22.45 -16.45
C GLN A 507 13.82 -23.38 -15.74
N ALA A 508 14.10 -23.14 -14.45
CA ALA A 508 14.99 -23.99 -13.65
C ALA A 508 14.41 -25.41 -13.47
N ASN A 509 13.10 -25.53 -13.27
CA ASN A 509 12.44 -26.83 -13.15
C ASN A 509 12.55 -27.66 -14.44
N VAL A 510 12.34 -27.03 -15.61
CA VAL A 510 12.51 -27.68 -16.92
C VAL A 510 13.95 -28.17 -17.12
N GLN A 511 14.96 -27.39 -16.72
CA GLN A 511 16.37 -27.80 -16.84
C GLN A 511 16.74 -28.98 -15.94
N GLN A 512 16.19 -29.04 -14.72
CA GLN A 512 16.42 -30.17 -13.81
C GLN A 512 15.83 -31.48 -14.36
N VAL A 513 14.63 -31.42 -14.95
CA VAL A 513 14.00 -32.59 -15.58
C VAL A 513 14.83 -33.10 -16.77
N GLN A 514 15.46 -32.22 -17.55
CA GLN A 514 16.32 -32.59 -18.68
C GLN A 514 17.66 -33.23 -18.23
N GLN A 515 18.22 -32.84 -17.09
CA GLN A 515 19.49 -33.39 -16.57
C GLN A 515 19.34 -34.77 -15.92
N CYS A 516 18.12 -35.19 -15.57
CA CYS A 516 17.85 -36.52 -15.03
C CYS A 516 17.71 -37.62 -16.10
N GLN A 517 17.84 -37.30 -17.40
CA GLN A 517 17.91 -38.31 -18.46
C GLN A 517 19.32 -38.88 -18.57
N PRO A 518 19.52 -40.22 -18.55
CA PRO A 518 20.85 -40.79 -18.64
C PRO A 518 21.46 -40.50 -20.02
N PHE A 519 22.70 -40.01 -20.03
CA PHE A 519 23.56 -40.08 -21.21
C PHE A 519 23.64 -41.55 -21.63
N SER A 520 23.14 -41.82 -22.84
CA SER A 520 23.16 -43.12 -23.54
C SER A 520 24.55 -43.73 -23.64
#